data_AF-A0A1V5L0A3-F1
#
_entry.id   AF-A0A1V5L0A3-F1
#
_cell.length_a   1.000
_cell.length_b   1.000
_cell.length_c   1.000
_cell.angle_alpha   90.00
_cell.angle_beta   90.00
_cell.angle_gamma   90.00
#
_symmetry.space_group_name_H-M   'P 1'
#
loop_
_entity.id
_entity.type
_entity.pdbx_description
1 polymer ?
#
loop_
_entity_poly.entity_id
_entity_poly.type
_entity_poly.pdbx_seq_one_letter_code
_entity_poly.pdbx_strand_id
1 'polypeptide(L)'
;MDWKKPTRTMARIQSIANLGFDSTRYWRIAGMDDWRIATLIHERQGILAIVHEAEQIGTWTTLIRISTDRSESLAYSNALIRSNIIWMPPTRHRHHPGISEEALMERISEDALHHSDLGFNPIDTDKLSSQLESFFAMATDFRFKEGFSDYEVQEAWKNQCEACGPMTSKQIRMTQSIIRDTIEERIIAACISELGDKCPLPAQEWRASMSRFLVITEHTELRSLTSHSRRNRMNLGMQIPDSGIRSRLRKVKLTSDGPRAIFSRFNAGLPTSLRYNFLGSVDSPVHADIYCAPAPMHTATPIKQPIQKSGKPDKPPQLIG
;
A
#
# COMPACT_ATOMS: atom_id res chain seq x y z
N MET A 1 -29.24 -7.20 8.49
CA MET A 1 -29.58 -8.28 9.46
C MET A 1 -29.37 -9.62 8.75
N ASP A 2 -28.81 -10.69 9.30
CA ASP A 2 -28.79 -11.17 10.69
C ASP A 2 -27.36 -11.32 11.26
N TRP A 3 -27.17 -10.80 12.46
CA TRP A 3 -26.01 -11.07 13.31
C TRP A 3 -26.39 -12.20 14.25
N LYS A 4 -26.19 -13.46 13.84
CA LYS A 4 -26.51 -14.60 14.70
C LYS A 4 -25.28 -14.99 15.53
N LYS A 5 -25.30 -14.40 16.73
CA LYS A 5 -24.59 -14.66 18.01
C LYS A 5 -23.06 -14.48 18.08
N PRO A 6 -22.63 -13.24 18.37
CA PRO A 6 -21.34 -12.93 18.98
C PRO A 6 -21.53 -12.60 20.48
N THR A 7 -21.59 -13.59 21.36
CA THR A 7 -21.73 -13.33 22.82
C THR A 7 -20.62 -12.44 23.36
N ARG A 8 -19.42 -12.49 22.77
CA ARG A 8 -18.26 -11.67 23.17
C ARG A 8 -18.31 -10.24 22.62
N THR A 9 -18.68 -10.04 21.36
CA THR A 9 -18.81 -8.69 20.77
C THR A 9 -19.89 -7.88 21.48
N MET A 10 -21.07 -8.49 21.74
CA MET A 10 -22.14 -7.79 22.48
C MET A 10 -21.74 -7.47 23.92
N ALA A 11 -20.99 -8.34 24.59
CA ALA A 11 -20.46 -8.06 25.93
C ALA A 11 -19.50 -6.86 25.93
N ARG A 12 -18.60 -6.77 24.93
CA ARG A 12 -17.70 -5.62 24.77
C ARG A 12 -18.48 -4.34 24.43
N ILE A 13 -19.42 -4.40 23.51
CA ILE A 13 -20.31 -3.27 23.19
C ILE A 13 -21.01 -2.77 24.45
N GLN A 14 -21.52 -3.68 25.29
CA GLN A 14 -22.17 -3.30 26.54
C GLN A 14 -21.20 -2.70 27.55
N SER A 15 -19.98 -3.22 27.69
CA SER A 15 -18.94 -2.63 28.55
C SER A 15 -18.59 -1.20 28.09
N ILE A 16 -18.44 -0.98 26.79
CA ILE A 16 -18.21 0.37 26.24
C ILE A 16 -19.42 1.28 26.44
N ALA A 17 -20.64 0.79 26.23
CA ALA A 17 -21.85 1.57 26.47
C ALA A 17 -21.96 2.00 27.96
N ASN A 18 -21.58 1.12 28.89
CA ASN A 18 -21.54 1.43 30.33
C ASN A 18 -20.54 2.54 30.68
N LEU A 19 -19.56 2.81 29.81
CA LEU A 19 -18.59 3.91 29.94
C LEU A 19 -19.11 5.26 29.42
N GLY A 20 -20.39 5.35 29.05
CA GLY A 20 -21.00 6.59 28.56
C GLY A 20 -20.80 6.85 27.07
N PHE A 21 -20.51 5.79 26.30
CA PHE A 21 -20.55 5.84 24.84
C PHE A 21 -21.98 5.61 24.35
N ASP A 22 -22.41 6.47 23.43
CA ASP A 22 -23.74 6.46 22.85
C ASP A 22 -23.72 5.93 21.41
N SER A 23 -24.89 5.51 20.92
CA SER A 23 -25.19 5.12 19.53
C SER A 23 -24.25 4.08 18.90
N THR A 24 -24.66 2.81 18.92
CA THR A 24 -23.94 1.75 18.22
C THR A 24 -24.30 1.72 16.73
N ARG A 25 -23.31 1.88 15.85
CA ARG A 25 -23.43 1.57 14.43
C ARG A 25 -22.63 0.33 14.08
N TYR A 26 -23.05 -0.32 13.00
CA TYR A 26 -22.60 -1.65 12.66
C TYR A 26 -22.20 -1.74 11.20
N TRP A 27 -21.04 -2.33 10.96
CA TRP A 27 -20.36 -2.29 9.67
C TRP A 27 -19.88 -3.68 9.27
N ARG A 28 -19.95 -3.94 7.97
CA ARG A 28 -19.26 -5.05 7.32
C ARG A 28 -18.25 -4.44 6.35
N ILE A 29 -17.10 -5.07 6.24
CA ILE A 29 -16.07 -4.65 5.29
C ILE A 29 -16.28 -5.46 4.02
N ALA A 30 -16.49 -4.77 2.90
CA ALA A 30 -16.64 -5.43 1.60
C ALA A 30 -15.39 -6.26 1.29
N GLY A 31 -15.59 -7.53 0.89
CA GLY A 31 -14.49 -8.46 0.60
C GLY A 31 -13.81 -9.08 1.82
N MET A 32 -14.30 -8.83 3.04
CA MET A 32 -13.84 -9.46 4.28
C MET A 32 -15.03 -10.00 5.07
N ASP A 33 -15.65 -11.07 4.58
CA ASP A 33 -16.91 -11.61 5.12
C ASP A 33 -16.81 -12.11 6.57
N ASP A 34 -15.61 -12.51 6.99
CA ASP A 34 -15.31 -13.00 8.34
C ASP A 34 -15.08 -11.86 9.35
N TRP A 35 -15.15 -10.61 8.89
CA TRP A 35 -14.85 -9.42 9.67
C TRP A 35 -16.07 -8.54 9.89
N ARG A 36 -16.26 -8.09 11.13
CA ARG A 36 -17.37 -7.23 11.55
C ARG A 36 -16.83 -6.14 12.46
N ILE A 37 -17.42 -4.96 12.35
CA ILE A 37 -17.08 -3.82 13.19
C ILE A 37 -18.34 -3.23 13.79
N ALA A 38 -18.30 -2.91 15.08
CA ALA A 38 -19.26 -2.02 15.73
C ALA A 38 -18.57 -0.75 16.18
N THR A 39 -19.22 0.40 16.05
CA THR A 39 -18.68 1.70 16.46
C THR A 39 -19.60 2.37 17.45
N LEU A 40 -19.05 2.94 18.51
CA LEU A 40 -19.75 3.74 19.51
C LEU A 40 -19.02 5.07 19.71
N ILE A 41 -19.73 6.12 20.11
CA ILE A 41 -19.14 7.46 20.24
C ILE A 41 -19.36 7.99 21.65
N HIS A 42 -18.30 8.48 22.29
CA HIS A 42 -18.40 9.24 23.53
C HIS A 42 -18.39 10.73 23.20
N GLU A 43 -19.55 11.33 22.95
CA GLU A 43 -19.68 12.70 22.42
C GLU A 43 -18.93 13.75 23.25
N ARG A 44 -19.10 13.70 24.59
CA ARG A 44 -18.47 14.67 25.50
C ARG A 44 -16.94 14.66 25.47
N GLN A 45 -16.33 13.50 25.19
CA GLN A 45 -14.87 13.35 25.17
C GLN A 45 -14.31 13.34 23.75
N GLY A 46 -15.17 13.24 22.72
CA GLY A 46 -14.77 13.16 21.32
C GLY A 46 -14.02 11.88 20.99
N ILE A 47 -14.46 10.74 21.53
CA ILE A 47 -13.78 9.45 21.38
C ILE A 47 -14.63 8.48 20.57
N LEU A 48 -14.02 7.84 19.58
CA LEU A 48 -14.60 6.75 18.81
C LEU A 48 -14.14 5.44 19.42
N ALA A 49 -15.07 4.61 19.85
CA ALA A 49 -14.81 3.21 20.12
C ALA A 49 -15.10 2.39 18.86
N ILE A 50 -14.18 1.51 18.52
CA ILE A 50 -14.32 0.52 17.45
C ILE A 50 -14.16 -0.86 18.06
N VAL A 51 -15.25 -1.62 18.14
CA VAL A 51 -15.24 -3.03 18.52
C VAL A 51 -15.08 -3.85 17.26
N HIS A 52 -13.98 -4.57 17.16
CA HIS A 52 -13.66 -5.46 16.06
C HIS A 52 -14.06 -6.89 16.42
N GLU A 53 -14.54 -7.62 15.42
CA GLU A 53 -14.79 -9.05 15.48
C GLU A 53 -14.24 -9.70 14.20
N ALA A 54 -13.42 -10.73 14.39
CA ALA A 54 -12.93 -11.59 13.33
C ALA A 54 -13.01 -13.03 13.78
N GLU A 55 -13.59 -13.90 12.95
CA GLU A 55 -13.87 -15.29 13.34
C GLU A 55 -12.64 -16.05 13.84
N GLN A 56 -11.48 -15.87 13.19
CA GLN A 56 -10.26 -16.58 13.51
C GLN A 56 -9.38 -15.90 14.58
N ILE A 57 -9.58 -14.59 14.82
CA ILE A 57 -8.71 -13.78 15.69
C ILE A 57 -9.39 -13.46 17.03
N GLY A 58 -10.73 -13.35 17.03
CA GLY A 58 -11.53 -13.01 18.21
C GLY A 58 -12.05 -11.59 18.18
N THR A 59 -12.20 -11.00 19.37
CA THR A 59 -12.82 -9.67 19.55
C THR A 59 -11.94 -8.76 20.37
N TRP A 60 -11.87 -7.49 19.99
CA TRP A 60 -11.11 -6.45 20.69
C TRP A 60 -11.71 -5.08 20.43
N THR A 61 -11.20 -4.10 21.14
CA THR A 61 -11.65 -2.71 21.16
C THR A 61 -10.48 -1.81 20.83
N THR A 62 -10.72 -0.84 19.96
CA THR A 62 -9.82 0.27 19.67
C THR A 62 -10.53 1.59 20.01
N LEU A 63 -9.95 2.40 20.88
CA LEU A 63 -10.40 3.76 21.16
C LEU A 63 -9.56 4.74 20.34
N ILE A 64 -10.22 5.66 19.64
CA ILE A 64 -9.58 6.65 18.78
C ILE A 64 -10.04 8.04 19.18
N ARG A 65 -9.09 8.96 19.30
CA ARG A 65 -9.32 10.39 19.54
C ARG A 65 -8.51 11.20 18.53
N ILE A 66 -9.09 12.26 17.96
CA ILE A 66 -8.42 13.06 16.93
C ILE A 66 -8.41 14.52 17.37
N SER A 67 -7.24 15.14 17.33
CA SER A 67 -7.05 16.57 17.58
C SER A 67 -7.86 17.43 16.60
N THR A 68 -8.14 18.67 17.01
CA THR A 68 -8.96 19.61 16.22
C THR A 68 -8.38 19.87 14.83
N ASP A 69 -7.07 20.05 14.73
CA ASP A 69 -6.33 20.32 13.50
C ASP A 69 -5.92 19.03 12.75
N ARG A 70 -6.28 17.85 13.28
CA ARG A 70 -5.89 16.52 12.78
C ARG A 70 -4.38 16.31 12.70
N SER A 71 -3.59 17.13 13.39
CA SER A 71 -2.13 16.96 13.48
C SER A 71 -1.77 15.76 14.38
N GLU A 72 -2.62 15.48 15.36
CA GLU A 72 -2.48 14.37 16.30
C GLU A 72 -3.72 13.48 16.42
N SER A 73 -3.52 12.18 16.62
CA SER A 73 -4.56 11.19 16.91
C SER A 73 -4.08 10.13 17.91
N LEU A 74 -4.81 9.94 19.00
CA LEU A 74 -4.51 8.89 19.96
C LEU A 74 -5.32 7.66 19.60
N ALA A 75 -4.66 6.52 19.45
CA ALA A 75 -5.32 5.25 19.23
C ALA A 75 -4.86 4.24 20.28
N TYR A 76 -5.78 3.63 21.00
CA TYR A 76 -5.48 2.67 22.07
C TYR A 76 -6.25 1.39 21.77
N SER A 77 -5.55 0.28 21.62
CA SER A 77 -6.17 -1.02 21.28
C SER A 77 -5.85 -2.07 22.33
N ASN A 78 -6.86 -2.85 22.72
CA ASN A 78 -6.70 -4.02 23.60
C ASN A 78 -6.58 -5.35 22.86
N ALA A 79 -6.31 -5.33 21.55
CA ALA A 79 -6.12 -6.53 20.76
C ALA A 79 -5.04 -7.44 21.39
N LEU A 80 -5.29 -8.75 21.44
CA LEU A 80 -4.32 -9.70 21.98
C LEU A 80 -3.11 -9.84 21.05
N ILE A 81 -3.40 -9.88 19.75
CA ILE A 81 -2.43 -9.86 18.66
C ILE A 81 -2.48 -8.45 18.10
N ARG A 82 -1.36 -7.91 17.59
CA ARG A 82 -1.31 -6.62 16.87
C ARG A 82 -2.11 -6.58 15.56
N SER A 83 -3.16 -7.39 15.43
CA SER A 83 -4.17 -7.33 14.39
C SER A 83 -5.12 -6.17 14.68
N ASN A 84 -4.87 -5.01 14.06
CA ASN A 84 -5.90 -3.99 13.95
C ASN A 84 -6.22 -3.82 12.48
N ILE A 85 -7.51 -3.77 12.17
CA ILE A 85 -7.98 -3.44 10.82
C ILE A 85 -7.70 -1.96 10.55
N ILE A 86 -7.89 -1.14 11.58
CA ILE A 86 -7.72 0.30 11.53
C ILE A 86 -6.49 0.64 12.37
N TRP A 87 -5.36 0.84 11.69
CA TRP A 87 -4.13 1.44 12.21
C TRP A 87 -4.09 2.90 11.79
N MET A 88 -4.15 3.87 12.70
CA MET A 88 -4.11 5.28 12.30
C MET A 88 -2.66 5.77 12.13
N PRO A 89 -2.21 6.17 10.92
CA PRO A 89 -1.01 7.00 10.77
C PRO A 89 -1.30 8.51 10.87
N PRO A 90 -0.31 9.35 11.21
CA PRO A 90 0.83 9.12 12.08
C PRO A 90 0.50 9.73 13.45
N THR A 91 0.22 8.91 14.47
CA THR A 91 0.26 9.34 15.88
C THR A 91 0.05 8.14 16.81
N ARG A 92 0.23 8.34 18.11
CA ARG A 92 0.51 7.32 19.14
C ARG A 92 -0.54 6.21 19.20
N HIS A 93 -0.35 5.19 18.38
CA HIS A 93 -1.09 3.95 18.50
C HIS A 93 -0.43 3.09 19.58
N ARG A 94 -1.07 3.01 20.76
CA ARG A 94 -0.61 2.21 21.88
C ARG A 94 -1.40 0.90 21.98
N HIS A 95 -0.65 -0.20 21.94
CA HIS A 95 -1.21 -1.53 22.03
C HIS A 95 -1.10 -2.03 23.48
N HIS A 96 -2.24 -2.37 24.08
CA HIS A 96 -2.35 -2.83 25.46
C HIS A 96 -3.06 -4.19 25.51
N PRO A 97 -2.36 -5.29 25.22
CA PRO A 97 -2.98 -6.59 25.05
C PRO A 97 -3.80 -7.01 26.28
N GLY A 98 -5.06 -7.39 26.06
CA GLY A 98 -5.89 -8.06 27.06
C GLY A 98 -6.37 -7.21 28.23
N ILE A 99 -6.13 -5.89 28.23
CA ILE A 99 -6.72 -4.99 29.23
C ILE A 99 -8.21 -4.77 28.96
N SER A 100 -8.98 -4.44 30.00
CA SER A 100 -10.40 -4.15 29.86
C SER A 100 -10.64 -2.81 29.15
N GLU A 101 -11.86 -2.62 28.66
CA GLU A 101 -12.33 -1.36 28.07
C GLU A 101 -12.20 -0.18 29.06
N GLU A 102 -12.49 -0.41 30.34
CA GLU A 102 -12.35 0.61 31.40
C GLU A 102 -10.89 1.07 31.53
N ALA A 103 -9.95 0.11 31.61
CA ALA A 103 -8.52 0.43 31.69
C ALA A 103 -8.00 1.08 30.40
N LEU A 104 -8.57 0.75 29.24
CA LEU A 104 -8.25 1.38 27.96
C LEU A 104 -8.70 2.85 27.94
N MET A 105 -9.88 3.11 28.50
CA MET A 105 -10.49 4.42 28.64
C MET A 105 -9.72 5.32 29.61
N GLU A 106 -9.26 4.78 30.75
CA GLU A 106 -8.37 5.48 31.68
C GLU A 106 -7.09 5.94 30.98
N ARG A 107 -6.41 5.02 30.27
CA ARG A 107 -5.15 5.32 29.58
C ARG A 107 -5.26 6.37 28.49
N ILE A 108 -6.32 6.34 27.67
CA ILE A 108 -6.51 7.36 26.62
C ILE A 108 -6.89 8.72 27.23
N SER A 109 -7.58 8.73 28.38
CA SER A 109 -7.93 9.95 29.11
C SER A 109 -6.70 10.60 29.74
N GLU A 110 -5.85 9.82 30.40
CA GLU A 110 -4.59 10.27 31.01
C GLU A 110 -3.67 10.90 29.96
N ASP A 111 -3.43 10.21 28.84
CA ASP A 111 -2.58 10.76 27.77
C ASP A 111 -3.20 12.03 27.20
N ALA A 112 -4.52 12.11 27.08
CA ALA A 112 -5.15 13.30 26.55
C ALA A 112 -5.14 14.51 27.49
N LEU A 113 -5.10 14.32 28.81
CA LEU A 113 -4.86 15.41 29.77
C LEU A 113 -3.46 16.01 29.58
N HIS A 114 -2.47 15.16 29.32
CA HIS A 114 -1.09 15.58 29.04
C HIS A 114 -0.90 16.28 27.68
N HIS A 115 -1.87 16.17 26.78
CA HIS A 115 -1.84 16.72 25.42
C HIS A 115 -3.01 17.69 25.13
N SER A 116 -3.60 18.24 26.19
CA SER A 116 -4.87 18.99 26.14
C SER A 116 -4.82 20.36 25.45
N ASP A 117 -3.64 20.88 25.10
CA ASP A 117 -3.47 22.23 24.55
C ASP A 117 -4.11 22.43 23.15
N LEU A 118 -4.34 21.35 22.39
CA LEU A 118 -4.85 21.43 21.00
C LEU A 118 -6.36 21.25 20.86
N GLY A 119 -7.06 20.90 21.94
CA GLY A 119 -8.45 20.47 21.88
C GLY A 119 -8.64 19.21 21.01
N PHE A 120 -9.80 18.57 21.13
CA PHE A 120 -10.12 17.38 20.34
C PHE A 120 -11.42 17.60 19.57
N ASN A 121 -11.45 17.07 18.34
CA ASN A 121 -12.61 17.19 17.49
C ASN A 121 -13.79 16.38 18.05
N PRO A 122 -14.98 16.97 18.18
CA PRO A 122 -16.18 16.18 18.33
C PRO A 122 -16.34 15.28 17.10
N ILE A 123 -16.81 14.05 17.32
CA ILE A 123 -17.04 13.12 16.24
C ILE A 123 -18.39 13.44 15.60
N ASP A 124 -18.33 13.82 14.33
CA ASP A 124 -19.50 14.09 13.51
C ASP A 124 -20.18 12.75 13.15
N THR A 125 -21.25 12.43 13.87
CA THR A 125 -22.03 11.20 13.70
C THR A 125 -22.63 11.07 12.31
N ASP A 126 -22.95 12.18 11.63
CA ASP A 126 -23.49 12.19 10.27
C ASP A 126 -22.42 11.81 9.23
N LYS A 127 -21.15 12.12 9.51
CA LYS A 127 -20.02 11.80 8.63
C LYS A 127 -19.25 10.55 9.05
N LEU A 128 -19.74 9.79 10.03
CA LEU A 128 -19.02 8.65 10.59
C LEU A 128 -18.62 7.61 9.52
N SER A 129 -19.47 7.33 8.54
CA SER A 129 -19.15 6.39 7.44
C SER A 129 -17.90 6.83 6.68
N SER A 130 -17.90 8.07 6.18
CA SER A 130 -16.79 8.62 5.41
C SER A 130 -15.53 8.79 6.26
N GLN A 131 -15.67 9.07 7.57
CA GLN A 131 -14.55 9.11 8.50
C GLN A 131 -13.93 7.71 8.71
N LEU A 132 -14.76 6.67 8.88
CA LEU A 132 -14.29 5.29 9.00
C LEU A 132 -13.61 4.80 7.73
N GLU A 133 -14.17 5.11 6.55
CA GLU A 133 -13.53 4.83 5.26
C GLU A 133 -12.18 5.54 5.16
N SER A 134 -12.10 6.80 5.57
CA SER A 134 -10.85 7.54 5.64
C SER A 134 -9.84 6.88 6.59
N PHE A 135 -10.26 6.45 7.78
CA PHE A 135 -9.35 5.77 8.72
C PHE A 135 -8.90 4.42 8.20
N PHE A 136 -9.78 3.67 7.56
CA PHE A 136 -9.45 2.39 6.95
C PHE A 136 -8.49 2.56 5.77
N ALA A 137 -8.70 3.57 4.92
CA ALA A 137 -7.79 3.91 3.84
C ALA A 137 -6.41 4.28 4.39
N MET A 138 -6.36 5.23 5.34
CA MET A 138 -5.11 5.62 6.01
C MET A 138 -4.40 4.42 6.67
N ALA A 139 -5.16 3.51 7.29
CA ALA A 139 -4.62 2.30 7.89
C ALA A 139 -4.02 1.35 6.87
N THR A 140 -4.71 1.15 5.76
CA THR A 140 -4.24 0.31 4.66
C THR A 140 -2.98 0.91 4.05
N ASP A 141 -2.92 2.23 3.89
CA ASP A 141 -1.76 2.95 3.35
C ASP A 141 -0.55 2.85 4.26
N PHE A 142 -0.75 3.04 5.56
CA PHE A 142 0.32 2.87 6.55
C PHE A 142 0.84 1.44 6.57
N ARG A 143 -0.08 0.46 6.56
CA ARG A 143 0.27 -0.96 6.52
C ARG A 143 1.03 -1.31 5.25
N PHE A 144 0.67 -0.72 4.12
CA PHE A 144 1.38 -0.89 2.86
C PHE A 144 2.80 -0.30 2.92
N LYS A 145 2.94 0.90 3.51
CA LYS A 145 4.22 1.60 3.62
C LYS A 145 5.18 0.96 4.62
N GLU A 146 4.73 0.73 5.85
CA GLU A 146 5.57 0.24 6.95
C GLU A 146 5.66 -1.29 6.97
N GLY A 147 4.71 -1.98 6.34
CA GLY A 147 4.65 -3.44 6.32
C GLY A 147 4.11 -4.06 7.60
N PHE A 148 4.38 -5.35 7.77
CA PHE A 148 4.03 -6.12 8.97
C PHE A 148 5.13 -5.98 10.02
N SER A 149 4.77 -5.88 11.30
CA SER A 149 5.75 -5.86 12.38
C SER A 149 6.46 -7.21 12.56
N ASP A 150 7.66 -7.20 13.15
CA ASP A 150 8.44 -8.42 13.41
C ASP A 150 7.64 -9.47 14.19
N TYR A 151 6.86 -9.02 15.18
CA TYR A 151 5.97 -9.88 15.97
C TYR A 151 4.92 -10.58 15.09
N GLU A 152 4.27 -9.85 14.18
CA GLU A 152 3.22 -10.42 13.34
C GLU A 152 3.75 -11.47 12.37
N VAL A 153 4.94 -11.24 11.82
CA VAL A 153 5.62 -12.22 10.96
C VAL A 153 6.03 -13.44 11.78
N GLN A 154 6.54 -13.22 12.99
CA GLN A 154 6.96 -14.30 13.89
C GLN A 154 5.78 -15.18 14.34
N GLU A 155 4.64 -14.57 14.64
CA GLU A 155 3.44 -15.28 15.07
C GLU A 155 2.81 -16.05 13.89
N ALA A 156 2.76 -15.45 12.70
CA ALA A 156 2.31 -16.13 11.49
C ALA A 156 3.19 -17.37 11.17
N TRP A 157 4.50 -17.25 11.34
CA TRP A 157 5.44 -18.37 11.18
C TRP A 157 5.16 -19.50 12.17
N LYS A 158 5.00 -19.15 13.45
CA LYS A 158 4.67 -20.12 14.51
C LYS A 158 3.36 -20.85 14.24
N ASN A 159 2.34 -20.13 13.76
CA ASN A 159 1.02 -20.71 13.45
C ASN A 159 1.05 -21.63 12.22
N GLN A 160 1.97 -21.43 11.27
CA GLN A 160 2.11 -22.30 10.10
C GLN A 160 3.03 -23.50 10.33
N CYS A 161 3.97 -23.41 11.26
CA CYS A 161 4.92 -24.48 11.54
C CYS A 161 5.26 -24.52 13.04
N GLU A 162 4.49 -25.28 13.81
CA GLU A 162 4.73 -25.47 15.25
C GLU A 162 6.10 -26.10 15.55
N ALA A 163 6.62 -26.93 14.63
CA ALA A 163 7.92 -27.59 14.77
C ALA A 163 9.11 -26.69 14.38
N CYS A 164 8.87 -25.50 13.83
CA CYS A 164 9.93 -24.60 13.40
C CYS A 164 10.40 -23.72 14.55
N GLY A 165 11.73 -23.55 14.67
CA GLY A 165 12.30 -22.54 15.57
C GLY A 165 11.91 -21.11 15.16
N PRO A 166 12.10 -20.11 16.04
CA PRO A 166 11.79 -18.72 15.73
C PRO A 166 12.61 -18.21 14.54
N MET A 167 12.05 -17.23 13.82
CA MET A 167 12.73 -16.63 12.67
C MET A 167 13.85 -15.72 13.17
N THR A 168 14.99 -15.73 12.47
CA THR A 168 16.03 -14.72 12.66
C THR A 168 15.57 -13.36 12.13
N SER A 169 16.11 -12.25 12.66
CA SER A 169 15.78 -10.90 12.17
C SER A 169 16.04 -10.71 10.67
N LYS A 170 17.01 -11.44 10.11
CA LYS A 170 17.26 -11.45 8.65
C LYS A 170 16.10 -12.08 7.88
N GLN A 171 15.60 -13.22 8.35
CA GLN A 171 14.45 -13.90 7.74
C GLN A 171 13.18 -13.05 7.86
N ILE A 172 12.94 -12.43 9.02
CA ILE A 172 11.80 -11.53 9.24
C ILE A 172 11.81 -10.39 8.21
N ARG A 173 12.92 -9.66 8.10
CA ARG A 173 13.06 -8.56 7.12
C ARG A 173 12.87 -9.03 5.67
N MET A 174 13.37 -10.22 5.34
CA MET A 174 13.19 -10.79 4.00
C MET A 174 11.73 -11.13 3.73
N THR A 175 11.03 -11.75 4.69
CA THR A 175 9.61 -12.07 4.59
C THR A 175 8.74 -10.82 4.51
N GLN A 176 9.00 -9.80 5.35
CA GLN A 176 8.30 -8.50 5.26
C GLN A 176 8.46 -7.88 3.87
N SER A 177 9.68 -7.91 3.32
CA SER A 177 9.92 -7.41 1.97
C SER A 177 9.13 -8.19 0.92
N ILE A 178 9.15 -9.53 0.98
CA ILE A 178 8.41 -10.38 0.04
C ILE A 178 6.92 -10.10 0.12
N ILE A 179 6.33 -10.02 1.32
CA ILE A 179 4.91 -9.75 1.50
C ILE A 179 4.52 -8.39 0.91
N ARG A 180 5.28 -7.33 1.22
CA ARG A 180 5.04 -5.99 0.67
C ARG A 180 5.11 -5.99 -0.86
N ASP A 181 6.13 -6.63 -1.43
CA ASP A 181 6.31 -6.71 -2.87
C ASP A 181 5.13 -7.48 -3.52
N THR A 182 4.68 -8.59 -2.93
CA THR A 182 3.51 -9.35 -3.41
C THR A 182 2.20 -8.54 -3.35
N ILE A 183 1.99 -7.76 -2.29
CA ILE A 183 0.80 -6.89 -2.17
C ILE A 183 0.83 -5.82 -3.27
N GLU A 184 1.97 -5.18 -3.49
CA GLU A 184 2.17 -4.19 -4.55
C GLU A 184 1.87 -4.78 -5.93
N GLU A 185 2.37 -5.98 -6.23
CA GLU A 185 2.07 -6.69 -7.49
C GLU A 185 0.58 -6.97 -7.68
N ARG A 186 -0.14 -7.37 -6.62
CA ARG A 186 -1.59 -7.63 -6.69
C ARG A 186 -2.40 -6.37 -6.93
N ILE A 187 -2.03 -5.26 -6.29
CA ILE A 187 -2.68 -3.95 -6.51
C ILE A 187 -2.49 -3.51 -7.96
N ILE A 188 -1.26 -3.62 -8.48
CA ILE A 188 -0.95 -3.27 -9.88
C ILE A 188 -1.79 -4.11 -10.85
N ALA A 189 -1.84 -5.43 -10.64
CA ALA A 189 -2.62 -6.32 -11.49
C ALA A 189 -4.12 -5.97 -11.48
N ALA A 190 -4.67 -5.63 -10.30
CA ALA A 190 -6.06 -5.20 -10.16
C ALA A 190 -6.32 -3.86 -10.87
N CYS A 191 -5.45 -2.86 -10.74
CA CYS A 191 -5.58 -1.58 -11.46
C CYS A 191 -5.55 -1.78 -12.99
N ILE A 192 -4.68 -2.66 -13.50
CA ILE A 192 -4.60 -2.98 -14.93
C ILE A 192 -5.87 -3.69 -15.41
N SER A 193 -6.40 -4.63 -14.62
CA SER A 193 -7.67 -5.31 -14.91
C SER A 193 -8.82 -4.30 -15.00
N GLU A 194 -8.94 -3.42 -14.01
CA GLU A 194 -9.96 -2.37 -13.96
C GLU A 194 -9.86 -1.42 -15.17
N LEU A 195 -8.64 -1.07 -15.59
CA LEU A 195 -8.44 -0.29 -16.81
C LEU A 195 -8.91 -1.06 -18.05
N GLY A 196 -8.67 -2.37 -18.10
CA GLY A 196 -9.14 -3.26 -19.15
C GLY A 196 -10.66 -3.22 -19.32
N ASP A 197 -11.39 -3.20 -18.20
CA ASP A 197 -12.84 -3.16 -18.20
C ASP A 197 -13.39 -1.77 -18.59
N LYS A 198 -12.68 -0.69 -18.24
CA LYS A 198 -13.08 0.71 -18.50
C LYS A 198 -12.64 1.25 -19.87
N CYS A 199 -11.50 0.79 -20.38
CA CYS A 199 -10.87 1.32 -21.58
C CYS A 199 -10.37 0.15 -22.46
N PRO A 200 -11.22 -0.37 -23.37
CA PRO A 200 -10.84 -1.48 -24.22
C PRO A 200 -9.83 -1.00 -25.28
N LEU A 201 -8.53 -1.24 -25.04
CA LEU A 201 -7.53 -1.18 -26.10
C LEU A 201 -7.74 -2.37 -27.08
N PRO A 202 -7.36 -2.22 -28.37
CA PRO A 202 -7.26 -3.36 -29.28
C PRO A 202 -6.37 -4.46 -28.70
N ALA A 203 -6.71 -5.73 -28.92
CA ALA A 203 -5.98 -6.88 -28.36
C ALA A 203 -4.48 -6.88 -28.71
N GLN A 204 -4.11 -6.35 -29.87
CA GLN A 204 -2.71 -6.19 -30.29
C GLN A 204 -1.95 -5.16 -29.44
N GLU A 205 -2.61 -4.05 -29.09
CA GLU A 205 -2.03 -3.02 -28.22
C GLU A 205 -1.92 -3.50 -26.78
N TRP A 206 -2.93 -4.24 -26.29
CA TRP A 206 -2.84 -4.95 -25.01
C TRP A 206 -1.65 -5.90 -24.99
N ARG A 207 -1.51 -6.75 -26.02
CA ARG A 207 -0.40 -7.71 -26.08
C ARG A 207 0.96 -7.04 -26.16
N ALA A 208 1.08 -5.93 -26.89
CA ALA A 208 2.31 -5.17 -27.01
C ALA A 208 2.65 -4.36 -25.73
N SER A 209 1.66 -4.02 -24.92
CA SER A 209 1.81 -3.11 -23.77
C SER A 209 1.70 -3.82 -22.43
N MET A 210 1.16 -5.05 -22.40
CA MET A 210 1.03 -5.86 -21.19
C MET A 210 2.34 -6.01 -20.47
N SER A 211 3.44 -6.16 -21.22
CA SER A 211 4.80 -6.19 -20.73
C SER A 211 5.47 -4.83 -20.68
N ARG A 212 4.74 -3.70 -20.58
CA ARG A 212 5.23 -2.30 -20.50
C ARG A 212 4.42 -1.36 -19.61
N PHE A 213 3.52 -1.87 -18.77
CA PHE A 213 2.73 -1.03 -17.87
C PHE A 213 3.53 -0.54 -16.66
N LEU A 214 3.31 0.74 -16.35
CA LEU A 214 3.76 1.42 -15.15
C LEU A 214 2.52 2.01 -14.47
N VAL A 215 2.27 1.59 -13.24
CA VAL A 215 1.15 2.08 -12.42
C VAL A 215 1.72 3.03 -11.36
N ILE A 216 1.22 4.26 -11.33
CA ILE A 216 1.59 5.28 -10.34
C ILE A 216 0.36 5.55 -9.48
N THR A 217 0.46 5.27 -8.18
CA THR A 217 -0.57 5.54 -7.18
C THR A 217 -0.18 6.78 -6.37
N GLU A 218 -1.08 7.28 -5.53
CA GLU A 218 -0.74 8.34 -4.55
C GLU A 218 0.30 7.91 -3.50
N HIS A 219 0.64 6.61 -3.46
CA HIS A 219 1.57 6.04 -2.49
C HIS A 219 2.86 5.52 -3.14
N THR A 220 3.00 5.64 -4.46
CA THR A 220 4.22 5.22 -5.15
C THR A 220 5.40 6.06 -4.70
N GLU A 221 6.38 5.41 -4.06
CA GLU A 221 7.66 6.05 -3.77
C GLU A 221 8.45 6.20 -5.07
N LEU A 222 8.36 7.36 -5.73
CA LEU A 222 8.98 7.60 -7.04
C LEU A 222 10.49 7.32 -7.07
N ARG A 223 11.19 7.47 -5.94
CA ARG A 223 12.63 7.13 -5.83
C ARG A 223 12.89 5.65 -6.03
N SER A 224 11.97 4.79 -5.58
CA SER A 224 12.05 3.33 -5.70
C SER A 224 12.04 2.87 -7.17
N LEU A 225 11.42 3.64 -8.07
CA LEU A 225 11.43 3.41 -9.52
C LEU A 225 12.84 3.46 -10.13
N THR A 226 13.83 4.00 -9.40
CA THR A 226 15.24 4.05 -9.82
C THR A 226 16.14 2.98 -9.17
N SER A 227 15.59 2.15 -8.28
CA SER A 227 16.37 1.20 -7.50
C SER A 227 16.75 -0.04 -8.29
N HIS A 228 18.03 -0.41 -8.16
CA HIS A 228 18.58 -1.59 -8.80
C HIS A 228 18.19 -2.91 -8.11
N SER A 229 17.83 -2.87 -6.82
CA SER A 229 17.40 -4.06 -6.07
C SER A 229 15.96 -4.49 -6.36
N ARG A 230 15.14 -3.58 -6.92
CA ARG A 230 13.79 -3.87 -7.44
C ARG A 230 13.77 -4.15 -8.95
N ARG A 231 14.95 -4.35 -9.57
CA ARG A 231 15.14 -4.60 -11.03
C ARG A 231 14.33 -5.78 -11.60
N ASN A 232 13.92 -6.73 -10.78
CA ASN A 232 13.27 -7.97 -11.21
C ASN A 232 11.78 -8.06 -10.84
N ARG A 233 11.20 -7.05 -10.17
CA ARG A 233 9.91 -7.25 -9.48
C ARG A 233 8.85 -6.17 -9.67
N MET A 234 9.10 -5.19 -10.53
CA MET A 234 8.11 -4.19 -10.89
C MET A 234 8.23 -3.88 -12.37
N ASN A 235 7.08 -3.77 -13.02
CA ASN A 235 6.94 -3.55 -14.45
C ASN A 235 7.24 -4.82 -15.23
N LEU A 236 6.16 -5.49 -15.63
CA LEU A 236 6.00 -5.77 -17.03
C LEU A 236 6.46 -4.49 -17.80
N GLY A 237 7.74 -4.47 -18.19
CA GLY A 237 8.43 -3.63 -19.19
C GLY A 237 9.26 -2.45 -18.77
N MET A 238 10.55 -2.73 -18.83
CA MET A 238 11.56 -1.86 -19.42
C MET A 238 11.69 -0.47 -18.78
N GLN A 239 12.55 -0.48 -17.77
CA GLN A 239 13.73 0.38 -17.63
C GLN A 239 13.54 1.84 -18.07
N ILE A 240 13.66 2.78 -17.14
CA ILE A 240 14.27 4.07 -17.46
C ILE A 240 15.73 3.77 -17.85
N PRO A 241 16.07 3.69 -19.15
CA PRO A 241 17.36 3.17 -19.56
C PRO A 241 18.46 4.19 -19.26
N ASP A 242 18.10 5.48 -19.33
CA ASP A 242 19.00 6.60 -19.18
C ASP A 242 19.35 6.90 -17.71
N SER A 243 20.65 6.92 -17.41
CA SER A 243 21.19 7.24 -16.08
C SER A 243 20.91 8.71 -15.69
N GLY A 244 20.80 9.60 -16.66
CA GLY A 244 20.39 10.99 -16.49
C GLY A 244 18.94 11.13 -16.07
N ILE A 245 18.01 10.36 -16.66
CA ILE A 245 16.59 10.33 -16.27
C ILE A 245 16.44 9.76 -14.85
N ARG A 246 17.18 8.70 -14.50
CA ARG A 246 17.21 8.18 -13.11
C ARG A 246 17.74 9.23 -12.13
N SER A 247 18.79 9.97 -12.51
CA SER A 247 19.33 11.07 -11.72
C SER A 247 18.32 12.22 -11.57
N ARG A 248 17.58 12.56 -12.63
CA ARG A 248 16.51 13.57 -12.60
C ARG A 248 15.36 13.15 -11.70
N LEU A 249 14.87 11.91 -11.79
CA LEU A 249 13.78 11.40 -10.95
C LEU A 249 14.18 11.39 -9.46
N ARG A 250 15.43 11.05 -9.12
CA ARG A 250 15.96 11.14 -7.74
C ARG A 250 16.01 12.56 -7.19
N LYS A 251 16.18 13.56 -8.07
CA LYS A 251 16.27 14.98 -7.71
C LYS A 251 14.90 15.66 -7.64
N VAL A 252 13.82 14.97 -8.01
CA VAL A 252 12.47 15.51 -7.87
C VAL A 252 12.19 15.74 -6.39
N LYS A 253 11.92 16.99 -6.03
CA LYS A 253 11.50 17.37 -4.69
C LYS A 253 10.05 16.96 -4.50
N LEU A 254 9.74 16.35 -3.37
CA LEU A 254 8.36 16.17 -2.93
C LEU A 254 7.78 17.56 -2.70
N THR A 255 6.90 17.99 -3.59
CA THR A 255 6.07 19.20 -3.43
C THR A 255 4.79 18.83 -2.66
N SER A 256 3.91 19.81 -2.41
CA SER A 256 2.55 19.55 -1.88
C SER A 256 1.74 18.59 -2.75
N ASP A 257 2.07 18.49 -4.04
CA ASP A 257 1.36 17.62 -4.98
C ASP A 257 1.75 16.15 -4.80
N GLY A 258 0.76 15.24 -4.90
CA GLY A 258 0.96 13.79 -4.76
C GLY A 258 1.84 13.16 -5.85
N PRO A 259 2.33 11.92 -5.66
CA PRO A 259 3.23 11.23 -6.58
C PRO A 259 2.75 11.16 -8.03
N ARG A 260 1.43 11.06 -8.26
CA ARG A 260 0.83 11.04 -9.59
C ARG A 260 1.04 12.34 -10.36
N ALA A 261 0.70 13.47 -9.73
CA ALA A 261 0.92 14.79 -10.31
C ALA A 261 2.42 15.07 -10.53
N ILE A 262 3.26 14.67 -9.58
CA ILE A 262 4.71 14.77 -9.70
C ILE A 262 5.22 13.97 -10.91
N PHE A 263 4.81 12.70 -11.05
CA PHE A 263 5.24 11.85 -12.15
C PHE A 263 4.74 12.34 -13.50
N SER A 264 3.49 12.80 -13.59
CA SER A 264 2.90 13.36 -14.82
C SER A 264 3.72 14.55 -15.34
N ARG A 265 4.07 15.50 -14.47
CA ARG A 265 4.96 16.63 -14.81
C ARG A 265 6.35 16.17 -15.23
N PHE A 266 6.92 15.22 -14.49
CA PHE A 266 8.22 14.65 -14.82
C PHE A 266 8.20 14.03 -16.22
N ASN A 267 7.19 13.22 -16.53
CA ASN A 267 7.00 12.54 -17.80
C ASN A 267 6.79 13.53 -18.96
N ALA A 268 6.01 14.59 -18.74
CA ALA A 268 5.86 15.67 -19.71
C ALA A 268 7.19 16.36 -20.05
N GLY A 269 8.10 16.48 -19.06
CA GLY A 269 9.45 17.03 -19.21
C GLY A 269 10.49 16.05 -19.80
N LEU A 270 10.09 14.85 -20.21
CA LEU A 270 10.96 13.91 -20.93
C LEU A 270 10.91 14.15 -22.45
N PRO A 271 12.01 13.86 -23.17
CA PRO A 271 11.99 13.76 -24.63
C PRO A 271 10.91 12.78 -25.09
N THR A 272 10.26 13.06 -26.23
CA THR A 272 9.15 12.26 -26.75
C THR A 272 9.48 10.77 -26.88
N SER A 273 10.71 10.43 -27.29
CA SER A 273 11.18 9.04 -27.43
C SER A 273 11.32 8.28 -26.10
N LEU A 274 11.33 9.00 -24.98
CA LEU A 274 11.51 8.48 -23.63
C LEU A 274 10.27 8.69 -22.76
N ARG A 275 9.21 9.27 -23.33
CA ARG A 275 7.96 9.57 -22.63
C ARG A 275 7.12 8.31 -22.51
N TYR A 276 6.59 8.09 -21.32
CA TYR A 276 5.60 7.07 -21.05
C TYR A 276 4.24 7.54 -21.58
N ASN A 277 3.55 6.71 -22.34
CA ASN A 277 2.22 7.04 -22.87
C ASN A 277 1.17 6.87 -21.77
N PHE A 278 0.36 7.89 -21.50
CA PHE A 278 -0.72 7.78 -20.52
C PHE A 278 -1.88 7.00 -21.13
N LEU A 279 -2.34 5.96 -20.44
CA LEU A 279 -3.42 5.07 -20.92
C LEU A 279 -4.77 5.39 -20.26
N GLY A 280 -4.74 5.90 -19.04
CA GLY A 280 -5.93 6.23 -18.27
C GLY A 280 -5.68 6.18 -16.77
N SER A 281 -6.72 6.50 -16.01
CA SER A 281 -6.74 6.45 -14.55
C SER A 281 -7.86 5.54 -14.05
N VAL A 282 -7.64 4.92 -12.90
CA VAL A 282 -8.64 4.12 -12.20
C VAL A 282 -8.77 4.59 -10.75
N ASP A 283 -9.97 4.48 -10.19
CA ASP A 283 -10.25 4.81 -8.79
C ASP A 283 -10.23 3.57 -7.86
N SER A 284 -10.19 2.37 -8.45
CA SER A 284 -10.27 1.08 -7.77
C SER A 284 -9.17 0.13 -8.26
N PRO A 285 -8.54 -0.69 -7.39
CA PRO A 285 -8.72 -0.73 -5.92
C PRO A 285 -8.12 0.48 -5.19
N VAL A 286 -7.26 1.25 -5.86
CA VAL A 286 -6.70 2.52 -5.38
C VAL A 286 -6.66 3.51 -6.53
N HIS A 287 -6.67 4.80 -6.21
CA HIS A 287 -6.53 5.84 -7.22
C HIS A 287 -5.14 5.77 -7.88
N ALA A 288 -5.11 5.49 -9.18
CA ALA A 288 -3.89 5.22 -9.92
C ALA A 288 -3.93 5.78 -11.34
N ASP A 289 -2.78 6.30 -11.80
CA ASP A 289 -2.50 6.59 -13.20
C ASP A 289 -1.72 5.42 -13.82
N ILE A 290 -2.12 5.01 -15.02
CA ILE A 290 -1.51 3.90 -15.73
C ILE A 290 -0.86 4.41 -17.00
N TYR A 291 0.42 4.08 -17.16
CA TYR A 291 1.23 4.48 -18.30
C TYR A 291 1.82 3.25 -19.01
N CYS A 292 2.11 3.38 -20.29
CA CYS A 292 2.91 2.43 -21.06
C CYS A 292 4.32 3.00 -21.29
N ALA A 293 5.35 2.23 -20.96
CA ALA A 293 6.73 2.56 -21.32
C ALA A 293 6.91 2.63 -22.85
N PRO A 294 7.78 3.52 -23.36
CA PRO A 294 8.09 3.57 -24.78
C PRO A 294 8.66 2.23 -25.24
N ALA A 295 8.40 1.86 -26.51
CA ALA A 295 8.94 0.62 -27.06
C ALA A 295 10.47 0.66 -27.01
N PRO A 296 11.15 -0.44 -26.66
CA PRO A 296 12.60 -0.49 -26.72
C PRO A 296 13.04 -0.13 -28.13
N MET A 297 13.90 0.89 -28.27
CA MET A 297 14.56 1.13 -29.55
C MET A 297 15.32 -0.14 -29.89
N HIS A 298 14.90 -0.86 -30.92
CA HIS A 298 15.74 -1.89 -31.51
C HIS A 298 17.04 -1.19 -31.90
N THR A 299 18.11 -1.46 -31.16
CA THR A 299 19.46 -1.21 -31.67
C THR A 299 19.56 -2.08 -32.91
N ALA A 300 19.38 -1.46 -34.08
CA ALA A 300 19.71 -2.10 -35.34
C ALA A 300 21.12 -2.64 -35.17
N THR A 301 21.24 -3.97 -35.13
CA THR A 301 22.54 -4.61 -35.18
C THR A 301 23.13 -4.13 -36.50
N PRO A 302 24.29 -3.45 -36.52
CA PRO A 302 24.87 -3.06 -37.78
C PRO A 302 25.08 -4.35 -38.57
N ILE A 303 24.38 -4.46 -39.70
CA ILE A 303 24.64 -5.51 -40.67
C ILE A 303 26.11 -5.33 -41.02
N LYS A 304 26.98 -6.22 -40.52
CA LYS A 304 28.33 -6.34 -41.04
C LYS A 304 28.15 -6.66 -42.51
N GLN A 305 28.34 -5.66 -43.37
CA GLN A 305 28.48 -5.89 -44.79
C GLN A 305 29.57 -6.97 -44.95
N PRO A 306 29.31 -8.06 -45.69
CA PRO A 306 30.34 -9.04 -45.94
C PRO A 306 31.47 -8.33 -46.68
N ILE A 307 32.65 -8.33 -46.06
CA ILE A 307 33.89 -7.86 -46.66
C ILE A 307 34.05 -8.67 -47.96
N GLN A 308 33.84 -8.04 -49.11
CA GLN A 308 34.29 -8.57 -50.38
C GLN A 308 35.81 -8.75 -50.26
N LYS A 309 36.25 -10.01 -50.16
CA LYS A 309 37.65 -10.35 -50.38
C LYS A 309 37.96 -10.01 -51.84
N SER A 310 38.54 -8.83 -52.05
CA SER A 310 39.22 -8.49 -53.29
C SER A 310 40.32 -9.54 -53.52
N GLY A 311 40.13 -10.40 -54.52
CA GLY A 311 41.17 -11.28 -55.01
C GLY A 311 42.41 -10.46 -55.41
N LYS A 312 43.58 -10.95 -55.03
CA LYS A 312 44.85 -10.55 -55.64
C LYS A 312 45.44 -11.77 -56.36
N PRO A 313 46.17 -11.52 -57.46
CA PRO A 313 46.18 -12.38 -58.63
C PRO A 313 47.25 -13.48 -58.57
N ASP A 314 47.01 -14.51 -59.38
CA ASP A 314 47.91 -15.62 -59.66
C ASP A 314 49.31 -15.14 -60.06
N LYS A 315 50.34 -15.75 -59.45
CA LYS A 315 51.71 -15.68 -59.95
C LYS A 315 51.83 -16.53 -61.22
N PRO A 316 52.53 -16.06 -62.26
CA PRO A 316 52.79 -16.86 -63.45
C PRO A 316 53.84 -17.96 -63.18
N PRO A 317 53.83 -19.06 -63.94
CA PRO A 317 54.75 -20.18 -63.79
C PRO A 317 56.17 -19.79 -64.23
N GLN A 318 57.17 -20.23 -63.47
CA GLN A 318 58.56 -20.21 -63.91
C GLN A 318 58.77 -21.34 -64.92
N LEU A 319 59.15 -20.96 -66.14
CA LEU A 319 59.68 -21.86 -67.16
C LEU A 319 61.16 -22.13 -66.86
N ILE A 320 61.50 -23.42 -66.90
CA ILE A 320 62.86 -23.96 -66.89
C ILE A 320 63.53 -23.61 -68.22
N GLY A 321 64.75 -23.10 -68.14
CA GLY A 321 65.72 -22.92 -69.22
C GLY A 321 67.09 -22.71 -68.61
#